data_AF-A0A4R7VXI5-F1
#
_entry.id   AF-A0A4R7VXI5-F1
#
_cell.length_a   1.000
_cell.length_b   1.000
_cell.length_c   1.000
_cell.angle_alpha   90.00
_cell.angle_beta   90.00
_cell.angle_gamma   90.00
#
_symmetry.space_group_name_H-M   'P 1'
#
loop_
_entity.id
_entity.type
_entity.pdbx_description
1 polymer ?
#
loop_
_entity_poly.entity_id
_entity_poly.type
_entity_poly.pdbx_seq_one_letter_code
_entity_poly.pdbx_strand_id
1 'polypeptide(L)'
;MWGHGFSFTDQPYLTSLFEDVQDLGTPLTIVVGAGVSMNAGLLSWRELIEKMVGQIKDENLRRMAAQDTSDPMRKAEIVLQLIKKALPEQDDSGRYDARIIRTALYPRNALRSPGLLARSIARLVVARKRNVRLITTNFDTVLEKALEGYFEPTQVRSFSLDTYPEWRKWGQLGKIGVLHVHGVIRPPRSRAKFSGPIVLTESQFFKKGAHVREIIATNLADANAVFVGLSMTDPNLVGPMYESRDPSLQRYALAVPDNIPGADNSAESTRYAIEAAEFMERELGLATVFLKSYSQLNQVISDLSLAIEEQVRYQPGGELVYENRLRKTLDVCYSRIGCVDEEQIPRGPAAERLHDKLYAALHAENGPVSVLRRLSGESRTGGRDGENLALFLWLGCRRTYALNLVASSAYLHREPWSIRWWEQPIDRDSTIVAVNAIYMGTNIAANLPSAPGVKVWRGIMACPIVMNSMSSKKSINGVPLDTVTIGAITLNSTHYVDRRDLPANGGHSAVLALDAEQTDEVFTSIAQAAKAVLSE
;
A
#
# COMPACT_ATOMS: atom_id res chain seq x y z
N MET A 1 -10.27 22.57 -7.70
CA MET A 1 -9.25 21.61 -7.22
C MET A 1 -8.71 20.77 -8.39
N TRP A 2 -8.18 21.41 -9.43
CA TRP A 2 -7.72 20.75 -10.67
C TRP A 2 -6.22 20.41 -10.71
N GLY A 3 -5.48 20.63 -9.61
CA GLY A 3 -4.06 20.26 -9.51
C GLY A 3 -3.85 18.77 -9.24
N HIS A 4 -2.67 18.24 -9.57
CA HIS A 4 -2.20 16.98 -9.02
C HIS A 4 -2.23 17.11 -7.48
N GLY A 5 -2.70 16.09 -6.74
CA GLY A 5 -2.88 16.20 -5.27
C GLY A 5 -1.60 16.37 -4.45
N PHE A 6 -0.49 16.73 -5.10
CA PHE A 6 0.83 17.06 -4.53
C PHE A 6 1.32 18.40 -5.04
N SER A 7 0.49 19.39 -4.83
CA SER A 7 0.83 20.78 -5.03
C SER A 7 1.15 21.38 -3.68
N PHE A 8 2.38 21.86 -3.50
CA PHE A 8 2.75 22.67 -2.32
C PHE A 8 1.92 23.95 -2.24
N THR A 9 1.38 24.42 -3.37
CA THR A 9 0.52 25.60 -3.43
C THR A 9 -0.88 25.32 -2.87
N ASP A 10 -1.41 24.11 -3.09
CA ASP A 10 -2.78 23.74 -2.69
C ASP A 10 -2.84 23.03 -1.32
N GLN A 11 -1.71 22.66 -0.74
CA GLN A 11 -1.64 21.94 0.55
C GLN A 11 -0.60 22.58 1.50
N PRO A 12 -1.03 23.49 2.39
CA PRO A 12 -0.11 24.25 3.25
C PRO A 12 0.72 23.34 4.17
N TYR A 13 0.10 22.32 4.79
CA TYR A 13 0.80 21.38 5.67
C TYR A 13 1.78 20.46 4.95
N LEU A 14 1.66 20.31 3.62
CA LEU A 14 2.63 19.53 2.86
C LEU A 14 3.99 20.21 2.88
N THR A 15 4.06 21.54 2.71
CA THR A 15 5.32 22.28 2.75
C THR A 15 5.97 22.16 4.13
N SER A 16 5.23 22.44 5.20
CA SER A 16 5.73 22.33 6.58
C SER A 16 6.19 20.93 6.94
N LEU A 17 5.47 19.89 6.50
CA LEU A 17 5.88 18.50 6.68
C LEU A 17 7.28 18.24 6.07
N PHE A 18 7.54 18.74 4.87
CA PHE A 18 8.85 18.54 4.23
C PHE A 18 9.95 19.29 4.97
N GLU A 19 9.72 20.54 5.37
CA GLU A 19 10.67 21.35 6.14
C GLU A 19 11.03 20.69 7.48
N ASP A 20 10.03 20.26 8.25
CA ASP A 20 10.22 19.65 9.57
C ASP A 20 10.90 18.28 9.52
N VAL A 21 10.65 17.51 8.47
CA VAL A 21 11.30 16.20 8.27
C VAL A 21 12.74 16.37 7.76
N GLN A 22 13.03 17.45 7.01
CA GLN A 22 14.37 17.80 6.57
C GLN A 22 15.27 18.28 7.72
N ASP A 23 14.72 18.83 8.80
CA ASP A 23 15.48 19.21 9.99
C ASP A 23 16.02 17.98 10.74
N LEU A 24 17.29 17.65 10.49
CA LEU A 24 17.98 16.52 11.12
C LEU A 24 18.27 16.72 12.61
N GLY A 25 18.16 17.96 13.13
CA GLY A 25 18.39 18.31 14.53
C GLY A 25 17.29 17.80 15.45
N THR A 26 16.03 17.85 15.00
CA THR A 26 14.87 17.37 15.75
C THR A 26 14.61 15.89 15.47
N PRO A 27 14.47 15.01 16.48
CA PRO A 27 14.10 13.60 16.26
C PRO A 27 12.76 13.44 15.53
N LEU A 28 12.62 12.35 14.77
CA LEU A 28 11.38 12.02 14.06
C LEU A 28 10.75 10.74 14.64
N THR A 29 9.49 10.79 15.02
CA THR A 29 8.70 9.60 15.40
C THR A 29 7.75 9.25 14.27
N ILE A 30 7.85 8.03 13.73
CA ILE A 30 6.92 7.53 12.71
C ILE A 30 6.01 6.50 13.38
N VAL A 31 4.71 6.77 13.36
CA VAL A 31 3.68 5.87 13.89
C VAL A 31 2.96 5.21 12.72
N VAL A 32 3.00 3.89 12.69
CA VAL A 32 2.55 3.06 11.57
C VAL A 32 1.31 2.27 11.94
N GLY A 33 0.30 2.32 11.07
CA GLY A 33 -0.93 1.53 11.17
C GLY A 33 -1.08 0.48 10.08
N ALA A 34 -2.25 -0.16 10.07
CA ALA A 34 -2.54 -1.31 9.22
C ALA A 34 -2.48 -0.98 7.72
N GLY A 35 -2.63 0.28 7.31
CA GLY A 35 -2.48 0.68 5.91
C GLY A 35 -1.12 0.32 5.30
N VAL A 36 -0.04 0.30 6.11
CA VAL A 36 1.29 -0.14 5.66
C VAL A 36 1.32 -1.64 5.37
N SER A 37 0.67 -2.44 6.21
CA SER A 37 0.55 -3.89 6.02
C SER A 37 -0.40 -4.25 4.89
N MET A 38 -1.48 -3.48 4.70
CA MET A 38 -2.40 -3.63 3.57
C MET A 38 -1.72 -3.39 2.23
N ASN A 39 -0.80 -2.42 2.14
CA ASN A 39 0.00 -2.20 0.93
C ASN A 39 0.90 -3.42 0.59
N ALA A 40 1.23 -4.27 1.58
CA ALA A 40 1.90 -5.56 1.40
C ALA A 40 0.93 -6.75 1.19
N GLY A 41 -0.36 -6.50 1.03
CA GLY A 41 -1.40 -7.52 0.84
C GLY A 41 -1.78 -8.27 2.10
N LEU A 42 -1.52 -7.70 3.29
CA LEU A 42 -2.08 -8.17 4.56
C LEU A 42 -3.43 -7.49 4.85
N LEU A 43 -4.07 -7.94 5.92
CA LEU A 43 -5.43 -7.56 6.27
C LEU A 43 -5.45 -6.26 7.09
N SER A 44 -6.49 -5.45 6.89
CA SER A 44 -6.91 -4.44 7.88
C SER A 44 -7.36 -5.10 9.19
N TRP A 45 -7.52 -4.30 10.25
CA TRP A 45 -8.07 -4.78 11.52
C TRP A 45 -9.45 -5.42 11.38
N ARG A 46 -10.33 -4.81 10.59
CA ARG A 46 -11.68 -5.32 10.34
C ARG A 46 -11.63 -6.67 9.62
N GLU A 47 -10.87 -6.75 8.54
CA GLU A 47 -10.70 -7.98 7.75
C GLU A 47 -10.02 -9.09 8.57
N LEU A 48 -9.10 -8.75 9.48
CA LEU A 48 -8.48 -9.70 10.39
C LEU A 48 -9.53 -10.36 11.30
N ILE A 49 -10.42 -9.56 11.90
CA ILE A 49 -11.51 -10.06 12.74
C ILE A 49 -12.48 -10.90 11.92
N GLU A 50 -12.84 -10.48 10.71
CA GLU A 50 -13.67 -11.26 9.79
C GLU A 50 -13.04 -12.61 9.42
N LYS A 51 -11.72 -12.67 9.22
CA LYS A 51 -11.01 -13.93 9.01
C LYS A 51 -10.96 -14.79 10.28
N MET A 52 -10.92 -14.18 11.46
CA MET A 52 -11.02 -14.91 12.73
C MET A 52 -12.41 -15.54 12.90
N VAL A 53 -13.50 -14.88 12.49
CA VAL A 53 -14.86 -15.45 12.51
C VAL A 53 -14.90 -16.81 11.80
N GLY A 54 -14.19 -16.97 10.68
CA GLY A 54 -14.08 -18.24 9.95
C GLY A 54 -13.51 -19.42 10.76
N GLN A 55 -12.83 -19.16 11.87
CA GLN A 55 -12.26 -20.17 12.76
C GLN A 55 -13.24 -20.66 13.84
N ILE A 56 -14.44 -20.06 13.95
CA ILE A 56 -15.49 -20.53 14.85
C ILE A 56 -16.02 -21.88 14.33
N LYS A 57 -15.96 -22.93 15.17
CA LYS A 57 -16.37 -24.29 14.80
C LYS A 57 -17.88 -24.45 14.67
N ASP A 58 -18.64 -23.79 15.54
CA ASP A 58 -20.11 -23.81 15.50
C ASP A 58 -20.63 -22.94 14.36
N GLU A 59 -21.37 -23.55 13.43
CA GLU A 59 -21.82 -22.87 12.23
C GLU A 59 -22.87 -21.77 12.49
N ASN A 60 -23.75 -21.96 13.47
CA ASN A 60 -24.76 -20.97 13.82
C ASN A 60 -24.12 -19.76 14.49
N LEU A 61 -23.22 -19.98 15.44
CA LEU A 61 -22.47 -18.91 16.11
C LEU A 61 -21.55 -18.17 15.13
N ARG A 62 -20.93 -18.89 14.19
CA ARG A 62 -20.15 -18.29 13.11
C ARG A 62 -21.00 -17.36 12.25
N ARG A 63 -22.21 -17.78 11.88
CA ARG A 63 -23.14 -16.97 11.08
C ARG A 63 -23.57 -15.71 11.83
N MET A 64 -23.91 -15.85 13.12
CA MET A 64 -24.25 -14.71 13.98
C MET A 64 -23.08 -13.73 14.11
N ALA A 65 -21.87 -14.23 14.38
CA ALA A 65 -20.67 -13.40 14.49
C ALA A 65 -20.29 -12.71 13.16
N ALA A 66 -20.59 -13.33 12.00
CA ALA A 66 -20.39 -12.69 10.71
C ALA A 66 -21.31 -11.47 10.51
N GLN A 67 -22.54 -11.54 11.03
CA GLN A 67 -23.55 -10.48 10.94
C GLN A 67 -23.42 -9.41 12.05
N ASP A 68 -22.59 -9.64 13.05
CA ASP A 68 -22.37 -8.72 14.17
C ASP A 68 -21.74 -7.40 13.68
N THR A 69 -22.45 -6.30 13.87
CA THR A 69 -22.04 -4.93 13.53
C THR A 69 -21.49 -4.14 14.71
N SER A 70 -21.25 -4.81 15.85
CA SER A 70 -20.62 -4.20 17.03
C SER A 70 -19.26 -3.59 16.69
N ASP A 71 -18.80 -2.68 17.56
CA ASP A 71 -17.45 -2.13 17.52
C ASP A 71 -16.38 -3.23 17.31
N PRO A 72 -15.36 -3.02 16.45
CA PRO A 72 -14.36 -4.03 16.16
C PRO A 72 -13.68 -4.64 17.39
N MET A 73 -13.38 -3.85 18.44
CA MET A 73 -12.72 -4.36 19.64
C MET A 73 -13.63 -5.29 20.44
N ARG A 74 -14.93 -4.96 20.49
CA ARG A 74 -15.96 -5.78 21.13
C ARG A 74 -16.21 -7.06 20.35
N LYS A 75 -16.32 -6.96 19.02
CA LYS A 75 -16.47 -8.11 18.13
C LYS A 75 -15.28 -9.06 18.25
N ALA A 76 -14.05 -8.53 18.30
CA ALA A 76 -12.85 -9.33 18.50
C ALA A 76 -12.86 -10.11 19.82
N GLU A 77 -13.33 -9.50 20.92
CA GLU A 77 -13.51 -10.18 22.21
C GLU A 77 -14.47 -11.37 22.08
N ILE A 78 -15.66 -11.15 21.51
CA ILE A 78 -16.68 -12.19 21.34
C ILE A 78 -16.13 -13.33 20.49
N VAL A 79 -15.54 -13.02 19.33
CA VAL A 79 -14.98 -14.01 18.40
C VAL A 79 -13.90 -14.86 19.06
N LEU A 80 -12.97 -14.25 19.81
CA LEU A 80 -11.94 -15.00 20.52
C LEU A 80 -12.53 -15.93 21.58
N GLN A 81 -13.52 -15.47 22.35
CA GLN A 81 -14.19 -16.29 23.36
C GLN A 81 -14.91 -17.49 22.72
N LEU A 82 -15.62 -17.28 21.60
CA LEU A 82 -16.32 -18.34 20.88
C LEU A 82 -15.36 -19.41 20.36
N ILE A 83 -14.21 -19.00 19.81
CA ILE A 83 -13.18 -19.93 19.34
C ILE A 83 -12.57 -20.71 20.51
N LYS A 84 -12.26 -20.03 21.63
CA LYS A 84 -11.67 -20.63 22.82
C LYS A 84 -12.58 -21.67 23.49
N LYS A 85 -13.89 -21.42 23.58
CA LYS A 85 -14.86 -22.37 24.17
C LYS A 85 -14.86 -23.73 23.48
N ALA A 86 -14.46 -23.79 22.22
CA ALA A 86 -14.41 -25.02 21.43
C ALA A 86 -13.04 -25.74 21.48
N LEU A 87 -12.13 -25.32 22.36
CA LEU A 87 -10.80 -25.89 22.56
C LEU A 87 -10.70 -26.59 23.93
N PRO A 88 -10.19 -27.83 23.99
CA PRO A 88 -10.28 -28.69 25.18
C PRO A 88 -9.35 -28.35 26.37
N GLU A 89 -8.50 -27.33 26.30
CA GLU A 89 -7.61 -26.96 27.43
C GLU A 89 -7.50 -25.43 27.57
N GLN A 90 -7.78 -24.91 28.77
CA GLN A 90 -7.65 -23.50 29.10
C GLN A 90 -6.20 -23.19 29.51
N ASP A 91 -5.40 -22.68 28.58
CA ASP A 91 -4.16 -21.96 28.90
C ASP A 91 -4.40 -20.46 28.71
N ASP A 92 -4.27 -19.71 29.81
CA ASP A 92 -4.48 -18.26 29.88
C ASP A 92 -3.24 -17.46 29.41
N SER A 93 -2.19 -18.12 28.93
CA SER A 93 -0.89 -17.50 28.63
C SER A 93 -0.84 -16.58 27.38
N GLY A 94 -1.98 -16.18 26.79
CA GLY A 94 -2.05 -15.37 25.57
C GLY A 94 -1.55 -16.07 24.28
N ARG A 95 -0.93 -17.25 24.41
CA ARG A 95 -0.44 -18.08 23.30
C ARG A 95 -1.53 -18.50 22.33
N TYR A 96 -2.74 -18.71 22.84
CA TYR A 96 -3.91 -19.08 22.04
C TYR A 96 -4.38 -17.93 21.16
N ASP A 97 -4.44 -16.70 21.70
CA ASP A 97 -4.82 -15.51 20.94
C ASP A 97 -3.82 -15.27 19.81
N ALA A 98 -2.52 -15.31 20.12
CA ALA A 98 -1.47 -15.20 19.12
C ALA A 98 -1.61 -16.28 18.03
N ARG A 99 -2.01 -17.52 18.37
CA ARG A 99 -2.23 -18.59 17.38
C ARG A 99 -3.44 -18.33 16.49
N ILE A 100 -4.57 -17.90 17.05
CA ILE A 100 -5.80 -17.59 16.31
C ILE A 100 -5.54 -16.43 15.34
N ILE A 101 -4.94 -15.35 15.85
CA ILE A 101 -4.60 -14.16 15.07
C ILE A 101 -3.59 -14.54 13.98
N ARG A 102 -2.54 -15.31 14.29
CA ARG A 102 -1.56 -15.75 13.28
C ARG A 102 -2.19 -16.55 12.14
N THR A 103 -3.14 -17.43 12.45
CA THR A 103 -3.87 -18.21 11.43
C THR A 103 -4.70 -17.30 10.52
N ALA A 104 -5.32 -16.26 11.06
CA ALA A 104 -6.07 -15.28 10.29
C ALA A 104 -5.16 -14.34 9.49
N LEU A 105 -4.07 -13.86 10.09
CA LEU A 105 -3.14 -12.87 9.52
C LEU A 105 -2.27 -13.45 8.41
N TYR A 106 -1.88 -14.72 8.50
CA TYR A 106 -0.99 -15.39 7.54
C TYR A 106 -1.62 -16.65 6.93
N PRO A 107 -2.69 -16.53 6.13
CA PRO A 107 -3.25 -17.69 5.44
C PRO A 107 -2.19 -18.30 4.50
N ARG A 108 -2.05 -19.63 4.53
CA ARG A 108 -1.19 -20.44 3.63
C ARG A 108 0.30 -20.07 3.60
N ASN A 109 0.93 -19.78 4.74
CA ASN A 109 2.36 -19.46 4.84
C ASN A 109 2.78 -18.21 4.03
N ALA A 110 1.87 -17.26 3.78
CA ALA A 110 2.18 -16.03 3.04
C ALA A 110 3.24 -15.18 3.77
N LEU A 111 4.51 -15.44 3.48
CA LEU A 111 5.57 -14.48 3.66
C LEU A 111 5.36 -13.42 2.60
N ARG A 112 4.60 -12.38 2.93
CA ARG A 112 4.46 -11.23 2.02
C ARG A 112 5.77 -10.44 2.01
N SER A 113 6.24 -10.17 0.80
CA SER A 113 7.28 -9.19 0.53
C SER A 113 6.80 -7.82 1.02
N PRO A 114 7.71 -6.96 1.50
CA PRO A 114 7.32 -5.60 1.86
C PRO A 114 6.70 -4.85 0.68
N GLY A 115 5.58 -4.17 0.94
CA GLY A 115 4.95 -3.25 -0.01
C GLY A 115 5.78 -1.99 -0.23
N LEU A 116 5.38 -1.17 -1.21
CA LEU A 116 6.05 0.10 -1.53
C LEU A 116 6.09 1.04 -0.33
N LEU A 117 5.01 1.14 0.45
CA LEU A 117 4.94 2.04 1.60
C LEU A 117 5.98 1.70 2.66
N ALA A 118 6.08 0.42 3.04
CA ALA A 118 7.06 -0.05 4.02
C ALA A 118 8.51 0.20 3.53
N ARG A 119 8.77 0.01 2.23
CA ARG A 119 10.07 0.32 1.62
C ARG A 119 10.37 1.82 1.59
N SER A 120 9.38 2.67 1.34
CA SER A 120 9.53 4.12 1.44
C SER A 120 9.84 4.56 2.87
N ILE A 121 9.17 4.00 3.87
CA ILE A 121 9.49 4.26 5.29
C ILE A 121 10.92 3.82 5.62
N ALA A 122 11.34 2.64 5.15
CA ALA A 122 12.71 2.16 5.36
C ALA A 122 13.76 3.10 4.73
N ARG A 123 13.52 3.62 3.52
CA ARG A 123 14.38 4.64 2.88
C ARG A 123 14.45 5.92 3.70
N LEU A 124 13.31 6.38 4.24
CA LEU A 124 13.26 7.57 5.09
C LEU A 124 14.09 7.40 6.36
N VAL A 125 14.04 6.22 6.98
CA VAL A 125 14.87 5.88 8.16
C VAL A 125 16.36 5.95 7.85
N VAL A 126 16.76 5.51 6.65
CA VAL A 126 18.16 5.61 6.20
C VAL A 126 18.56 7.06 5.95
N ALA A 127 17.76 7.83 5.21
CA ALA A 127 18.02 9.24 4.89
C ALA A 127 18.12 10.11 6.16
N ARG A 128 17.29 9.82 7.17
CA ARG A 128 17.32 10.43 8.50
C ARG A 128 18.48 9.97 9.39
N LYS A 129 19.44 9.21 8.85
CA LYS A 129 20.64 8.72 9.55
C LYS A 129 20.31 8.05 10.89
N ARG A 130 19.21 7.29 10.93
CA ARG A 130 18.74 6.56 12.13
C ARG A 130 18.25 7.44 13.29
N ASN A 131 18.12 8.76 13.11
CA ASN A 131 17.45 9.66 14.07
C ASN A 131 15.91 9.55 13.93
N VAL A 132 15.39 8.33 14.06
CA VAL A 132 13.99 7.96 13.87
C VAL A 132 13.53 6.95 14.91
N ARG A 133 12.35 7.18 15.50
CA ARG A 133 11.65 6.23 16.38
C ARG A 133 10.50 5.60 15.60
N LEU A 134 10.48 4.27 15.52
CA LEU A 134 9.44 3.52 14.81
C LEU A 134 8.49 2.88 15.81
N ILE A 135 7.22 3.26 15.75
CA ILE A 135 6.14 2.70 16.56
C ILE A 135 5.07 2.15 15.62
N THR A 136 4.52 0.99 15.91
CA THR A 136 3.45 0.39 15.11
C THR A 136 2.38 -0.25 15.97
N THR A 137 1.13 -0.15 15.53
CA THR A 137 -0.02 -0.89 16.09
C THR A 137 -0.24 -2.23 15.40
N ASN A 138 0.55 -2.56 14.38
CA ASN A 138 0.41 -3.80 13.61
C ASN A 138 1.06 -4.98 14.32
N PHE A 139 0.50 -6.18 14.14
CA PHE A 139 1.09 -7.42 14.67
C PHE A 139 2.19 -8.01 13.79
N ASP A 140 2.18 -7.72 12.48
CA ASP A 140 3.10 -8.35 11.54
C ASP A 140 4.53 -7.80 11.60
N THR A 141 5.41 -8.28 10.71
CA THR A 141 6.84 -7.90 10.65
C THR A 141 7.22 -7.30 9.29
N VAL A 142 6.26 -6.70 8.59
CA VAL A 142 6.48 -6.16 7.23
C VAL A 142 7.50 -5.03 7.24
N LEU A 143 7.49 -4.18 8.28
CA LEU A 143 8.40 -3.04 8.38
C LEU A 143 9.84 -3.48 8.63
N GLU A 144 10.07 -4.47 9.49
CA GLU A 144 11.40 -5.02 9.76
C GLU A 144 11.99 -5.65 8.52
N LYS A 145 11.22 -6.46 7.79
CA LYS A 145 11.66 -7.01 6.50
C LYS A 145 12.02 -5.92 5.49
N ALA A 146 11.32 -4.79 5.50
CA ALA A 146 11.66 -3.66 4.64
C ALA A 146 13.01 -3.04 5.05
N LEU A 147 13.23 -2.87 6.35
CA LEU A 147 14.47 -2.33 6.93
C LEU A 147 15.67 -3.25 6.71
N GLU A 148 15.49 -4.57 6.80
CA GLU A 148 16.52 -5.58 6.50
C GLU A 148 17.03 -5.50 5.05
N GLY A 149 16.29 -4.86 4.14
CA GLY A 149 16.77 -4.55 2.79
C GLY A 149 17.82 -3.42 2.73
N TYR A 150 18.00 -2.67 3.81
CA TYR A 150 18.92 -1.52 3.90
C TYR A 150 19.92 -1.60 5.05
N PHE A 151 19.68 -2.49 6.01
CA PHE A 151 20.47 -2.64 7.21
C PHE A 151 20.81 -4.11 7.43
N GLU A 152 21.96 -4.38 8.06
CA GLU A 152 22.31 -5.73 8.46
C GLU A 152 21.24 -6.32 9.39
N PRO A 153 20.90 -7.62 9.29
CA PRO A 153 19.87 -8.24 10.15
C PRO A 153 20.12 -8.07 11.65
N THR A 154 21.37 -7.90 12.07
CA THR A 154 21.76 -7.67 13.47
C THR A 154 21.49 -6.24 13.97
N GLN A 155 21.14 -5.32 13.07
CA GLN A 155 20.83 -3.92 13.34
C GLN A 155 19.32 -3.66 13.46
N VAL A 156 18.48 -4.57 12.98
CA VAL A 156 17.01 -4.44 12.98
C VAL A 156 16.42 -5.42 14.00
N ARG A 157 15.52 -4.95 14.87
CA ARG A 157 14.83 -5.81 15.84
C ARG A 157 13.41 -5.32 16.15
N SER A 158 12.46 -6.25 16.26
CA SER A 158 11.12 -5.97 16.80
C SER A 158 11.15 -5.99 18.32
N PHE A 159 10.42 -5.04 18.91
CA PHE A 159 10.18 -4.92 20.34
C PHE A 159 8.68 -4.87 20.59
N SER A 160 8.27 -5.27 21.78
CA SER A 160 6.91 -5.13 22.29
C SER A 160 6.89 -4.26 23.55
N LEU A 161 5.70 -3.99 24.10
CA LEU A 161 5.52 -3.26 25.35
C LEU A 161 6.43 -3.76 26.48
N ASP A 162 6.50 -5.08 26.68
CA ASP A 162 7.30 -5.69 27.76
C ASP A 162 8.81 -5.44 27.60
N THR A 163 9.26 -5.11 26.39
CA THR A 163 10.67 -4.87 26.03
C THR A 163 10.96 -3.40 25.72
N TYR A 164 10.05 -2.48 26.07
CA TYR A 164 10.22 -1.04 25.82
C TYR A 164 11.54 -0.45 26.35
N PRO A 165 12.02 -0.80 27.57
CA PRO A 165 13.33 -0.31 28.03
C PRO A 165 14.50 -0.79 27.17
N GLU A 166 14.43 -2.01 26.62
CA GLU A 166 15.45 -2.52 25.69
C GLU A 166 15.40 -1.77 24.35
N TRP A 167 14.20 -1.45 23.85
CA TRP A 167 14.02 -0.70 22.61
C TRP A 167 14.69 0.68 22.69
N ARG A 168 14.51 1.41 23.80
CA ARG A 168 15.16 2.71 24.02
C ARG A 168 16.69 2.59 24.02
N LYS A 169 17.23 1.59 24.72
CA LYS A 169 18.68 1.31 24.73
C LYS A 169 19.20 0.92 23.35
N TRP A 170 18.41 0.16 22.59
CA TRP A 170 18.77 -0.25 21.23
C TRP A 170 18.93 0.94 20.28
N GLY A 171 18.02 1.91 20.35
CA GLY A 171 18.11 3.16 19.59
C GLY A 171 19.36 3.98 19.94
N GLN A 172 19.74 4.04 21.22
CA GLN A 172 20.96 4.74 21.67
C GLN A 172 22.25 4.12 21.11
N LEU A 173 22.23 2.84 20.73
CA LEU A 173 23.34 2.16 20.05
C LEU A 173 23.38 2.44 18.54
N GLY A 174 22.57 3.37 18.04
CA GLY A 174 22.44 3.67 16.61
C GLY A 174 21.86 2.51 15.81
N LYS A 175 21.09 1.61 16.45
CA LYS A 175 20.40 0.49 15.80
C LYS A 175 18.92 0.79 15.62
N ILE A 176 18.27 0.07 14.72
CA ILE A 176 16.86 0.29 14.38
C ILE A 176 15.97 -0.69 15.15
N GLY A 177 15.08 -0.15 15.97
CA GLY A 177 14.07 -0.92 16.68
C GLY A 177 12.68 -0.53 16.23
N VAL A 178 11.82 -1.52 15.97
CA VAL A 178 10.38 -1.31 15.71
C VAL A 178 9.60 -1.69 16.96
N LEU A 179 8.88 -0.74 17.57
CA LEU A 179 8.08 -0.98 18.77
C LEU A 179 6.63 -1.31 18.39
N HIS A 180 6.21 -2.54 18.66
CA HIS A 180 4.84 -3.00 18.46
C HIS A 180 4.04 -2.86 19.75
N VAL A 181 3.28 -1.78 19.85
CA VAL A 181 2.53 -1.47 21.07
C VAL A 181 1.37 -2.44 21.31
N HIS A 182 0.93 -3.17 20.28
CA HIS A 182 -0.10 -4.20 20.40
C HIS A 182 0.45 -5.63 20.42
N GLY A 183 1.78 -5.79 20.42
CA GLY A 183 2.47 -7.07 20.36
C GLY A 183 2.86 -7.50 18.96
N VAL A 184 3.76 -8.49 18.88
CA VAL A 184 4.32 -8.99 17.60
C VAL A 184 3.86 -10.43 17.38
N ILE A 185 3.36 -10.73 16.18
CA ILE A 185 3.02 -12.07 15.72
C ILE A 185 3.81 -12.39 14.46
N ARG A 186 4.74 -13.34 14.59
CA ARG A 186 5.64 -13.72 13.50
C ARG A 186 5.01 -14.79 12.60
N PRO A 187 5.40 -14.84 11.31
CA PRO A 187 4.95 -15.88 10.39
C PRO A 187 5.22 -17.31 10.92
N PRO A 188 4.45 -18.33 10.47
CA PRO A 188 4.55 -19.70 11.00
C PRO A 188 5.95 -20.33 10.97
N ARG A 189 6.81 -19.94 10.02
CA ARG A 189 8.19 -20.46 9.84
C ARG A 189 9.20 -19.88 10.84
N SER A 190 8.82 -18.90 11.68
CA SER A 190 9.71 -18.27 12.65
C SER A 190 9.91 -19.12 13.91
N ARG A 191 11.15 -19.16 14.45
CA ARG A 191 11.49 -19.84 15.72
C ARG A 191 10.74 -19.23 16.91
N ALA A 192 10.73 -17.90 17.02
CA ALA A 192 9.91 -17.17 17.98
C ALA A 192 8.52 -16.91 17.37
N LYS A 193 7.45 -17.35 18.04
CA LYS A 193 6.09 -17.30 17.48
C LYS A 193 5.39 -15.95 17.73
N PHE A 194 5.64 -15.31 18.87
CA PHE A 194 5.08 -14.00 19.24
C PHE A 194 5.94 -13.31 20.32
N SER A 195 5.68 -12.04 20.62
CA SER A 195 6.32 -11.27 21.70
C SER A 195 5.39 -10.19 22.25
N GLY A 196 5.37 -10.03 23.58
CA GLY A 196 4.59 -9.04 24.31
C GLY A 196 3.13 -9.41 24.55
N PRO A 197 2.39 -8.61 25.32
CA PRO A 197 0.95 -8.78 25.45
C PRO A 197 0.29 -8.48 24.10
N ILE A 198 -0.65 -9.34 23.72
CA ILE A 198 -1.52 -9.08 22.58
C ILE A 198 -2.58 -8.07 23.02
N VAL A 199 -2.70 -6.96 22.31
CA VAL A 199 -3.74 -5.95 22.52
C VAL A 199 -4.60 -5.88 21.27
N LEU A 200 -5.75 -6.53 21.32
CA LEU A 200 -6.73 -6.64 20.22
C LEU A 200 -8.16 -6.36 20.71
N THR A 201 -8.49 -6.80 21.92
CA THR A 201 -9.85 -6.76 22.45
C THR A 201 -10.07 -5.61 23.42
N GLU A 202 -11.32 -5.20 23.59
CA GLU A 202 -11.72 -4.15 24.53
C GLU A 202 -11.13 -4.38 25.95
N SER A 203 -11.18 -5.62 26.46
CA SER A 203 -10.63 -5.94 27.78
C SER A 203 -9.11 -5.79 27.86
N GLN A 204 -8.40 -6.08 26.76
CA GLN A 204 -6.94 -5.89 26.66
C GLN A 204 -6.58 -4.40 26.56
N PHE A 205 -7.37 -3.62 25.84
CA PHE A 205 -7.24 -2.16 25.79
C PHE A 205 -7.43 -1.55 27.19
N PHE A 206 -8.39 -2.01 27.98
CA PHE A 206 -8.52 -1.55 29.38
C PHE A 206 -7.31 -1.93 30.25
N LYS A 207 -6.80 -3.16 30.13
CA LYS A 207 -5.69 -3.66 30.96
C LYS A 207 -4.33 -3.04 30.62
N LYS A 208 -4.06 -2.75 29.34
CA LYS A 208 -2.74 -2.33 28.85
C LYS A 208 -2.73 -0.93 28.24
N GLY A 209 -3.88 -0.34 27.96
CA GLY A 209 -4.00 0.93 27.25
C GLY A 209 -3.31 2.09 27.96
N ALA A 210 -3.40 2.20 29.29
CA ALA A 210 -2.70 3.26 30.01
C ALA A 210 -1.17 3.24 29.77
N HIS A 211 -0.56 2.05 29.76
CA HIS A 211 0.86 1.90 29.50
C HIS A 211 1.22 2.17 28.03
N VAL A 212 0.37 1.72 27.08
CA VAL A 212 0.52 2.06 25.66
C VAL A 212 0.51 3.58 25.48
N ARG A 213 -0.46 4.26 26.13
CA ARG A 213 -0.63 5.71 26.04
C ARG A 213 0.57 6.47 26.56
N GLU A 214 1.06 6.11 27.74
CA GLU A 214 2.27 6.69 28.35
C GLU A 214 3.49 6.56 27.44
N ILE A 215 3.70 5.36 26.86
CA ILE A 215 4.79 5.11 25.92
C ILE A 215 4.68 6.01 24.71
N ILE A 216 3.50 6.12 24.10
CA ILE A 216 3.33 6.96 22.91
C ILE A 216 3.58 8.42 23.27
N ALA A 217 2.94 8.95 24.32
CA ALA A 217 3.11 10.33 24.77
C ALA A 217 4.59 10.66 24.99
N THR A 218 5.32 9.79 25.69
CA THR A 218 6.76 9.95 25.96
C THR A 218 7.60 10.03 24.69
N ASN A 219 7.21 9.31 23.62
CA ASN A 219 7.97 9.30 22.37
C ASN A 219 7.54 10.39 21.38
N LEU A 220 6.43 11.09 21.66
CA LEU A 220 5.96 12.26 20.91
C LEU A 220 6.37 13.60 21.56
N ALA A 221 6.84 13.59 22.82
CA ALA A 221 7.08 14.81 23.60
C ALA A 221 8.31 15.63 23.18
N ASP A 222 9.24 15.04 22.44
CA ASP A 222 10.52 15.67 22.02
C ASP A 222 10.86 15.36 20.55
N ALA A 223 9.84 15.09 19.73
CA ALA A 223 10.01 14.69 18.34
C ALA A 223 8.88 15.20 17.46
N ASN A 224 9.22 15.59 16.22
CA ASN A 224 8.23 15.72 15.17
C ASN A 224 7.63 14.34 14.88
N ALA A 225 6.35 14.27 14.53
CA ALA A 225 5.67 13.00 14.34
C ALA A 225 4.97 12.88 12.98
N VAL A 226 5.06 11.71 12.36
CA VAL A 226 4.33 11.39 11.13
C VAL A 226 3.54 10.10 11.32
N PHE A 227 2.23 10.20 11.18
CA PHE A 227 1.27 9.10 11.30
C PHE A 227 0.91 8.59 9.90
N VAL A 228 1.15 7.29 9.66
CA VAL A 228 1.03 6.67 8.32
C VAL A 228 0.17 5.41 8.37
N GLY A 229 -0.88 5.37 7.55
CA GLY A 229 -1.75 4.19 7.41
C GLY A 229 -2.62 3.92 8.63
N LEU A 230 -3.03 4.97 9.34
CA LEU A 230 -3.86 4.92 10.54
C LEU A 230 -5.23 5.55 10.26
N SER A 231 -6.29 4.94 10.79
CA SER A 231 -7.66 5.48 10.72
C SER A 231 -7.97 6.48 11.84
N MET A 232 -7.01 6.76 12.74
CA MET A 232 -7.19 7.59 13.94
C MET A 232 -8.34 7.17 14.87
N THR A 233 -8.84 5.94 14.72
CA THR A 233 -9.90 5.36 15.56
C THR A 233 -9.38 4.63 16.79
N ASP A 234 -8.06 4.55 16.95
CA ASP A 234 -7.43 3.85 18.05
C ASP A 234 -7.35 4.78 19.29
N PRO A 235 -8.09 4.48 20.38
CA PRO A 235 -8.09 5.31 21.58
C PRO A 235 -6.72 5.37 22.27
N ASN A 236 -5.86 4.36 22.06
CA ASN A 236 -4.50 4.37 22.60
C ASN A 236 -3.57 5.30 21.83
N LEU A 237 -3.92 5.74 20.62
CA LEU A 237 -3.20 6.77 19.87
C LEU A 237 -3.79 8.16 20.11
N VAL A 238 -5.12 8.27 20.21
CA VAL A 238 -5.82 9.55 20.38
C VAL A 238 -5.52 10.22 21.72
N GLY A 239 -5.63 9.48 22.83
CA GLY A 239 -5.38 10.02 24.18
C GLY A 239 -4.00 10.66 24.34
N PRO A 240 -2.90 9.98 23.96
CA PRO A 240 -1.54 10.52 24.06
C PRO A 240 -1.32 11.80 23.28
N MET A 241 -1.94 11.95 22.10
CA MET A 241 -1.77 13.19 21.33
C MET A 241 -2.42 14.37 22.04
N TYR A 242 -3.57 14.15 22.67
CA TYR A 242 -4.22 15.15 23.51
C TYR A 242 -3.35 15.54 24.71
N GLU A 243 -2.80 14.54 25.42
CA GLU A 243 -1.99 14.75 26.63
C GLU A 243 -0.62 15.39 26.36
N SER A 244 0.00 15.09 25.22
CA SER A 244 1.37 15.51 24.90
C SER A 244 1.43 16.71 23.96
N ARG A 245 0.33 17.44 23.74
CA ARG A 245 0.30 18.56 22.79
C ARG A 245 1.34 19.63 23.16
N ASP A 246 2.29 19.85 22.26
CA ASP A 246 3.30 20.90 22.35
C ASP A 246 3.26 21.73 21.05
N PRO A 247 2.98 23.03 21.10
CA PRO A 247 2.95 23.90 19.91
C PRO A 247 4.30 23.99 19.17
N SER A 248 5.42 23.67 19.82
CA SER A 248 6.76 23.72 19.22
C SER A 248 7.11 22.48 18.39
N LEU A 249 6.37 21.38 18.56
CA LEU A 249 6.59 20.13 17.83
C LEU A 249 5.43 19.88 16.87
N GLN A 250 5.76 19.52 15.64
CA GLN A 250 4.76 19.34 14.61
C GLN A 250 4.38 17.86 14.46
N ARG A 251 3.08 17.62 14.27
CA ARG A 251 2.52 16.27 14.09
C ARG A 251 1.70 16.25 12.82
N TYR A 252 1.98 15.28 11.98
CA TYR A 252 1.37 15.16 10.67
C TYR A 252 0.64 13.83 10.54
N ALA A 253 -0.62 13.86 10.10
CA ALA A 253 -1.33 12.68 9.63
C ALA A 253 -1.41 12.70 8.11
N LEU A 254 -0.97 11.61 7.48
CA LEU A 254 -1.17 11.43 6.05
C LEU A 254 -2.43 10.61 5.81
N ALA A 255 -3.47 11.25 5.27
CA ALA A 255 -4.79 10.66 5.15
C ALA A 255 -5.28 10.67 3.70
N VAL A 256 -5.89 9.58 3.29
CA VAL A 256 -6.71 9.52 2.06
C VAL A 256 -8.16 9.57 2.54
N PRO A 257 -8.95 10.61 2.23
CA PRO A 257 -10.35 10.67 2.63
C PRO A 257 -11.13 9.43 2.19
N ASP A 258 -11.84 8.82 3.13
CA ASP A 258 -12.75 7.74 2.84
C ASP A 258 -14.16 8.27 2.53
N ASN A 259 -14.91 7.56 1.69
CA ASN A 259 -16.33 7.83 1.52
C ASN A 259 -17.05 7.55 2.83
N ILE A 260 -17.91 8.48 3.23
CA ILE A 260 -18.70 8.34 4.45
C ILE A 260 -19.96 7.56 4.09
N PRO A 261 -20.24 6.44 4.78
CA PRO A 261 -21.48 5.71 4.58
C PRO A 261 -22.68 6.64 4.74
N GLY A 262 -23.50 6.76 3.69
CA GLY A 262 -24.69 7.61 3.69
C GLY A 262 -24.49 9.05 3.18
N ALA A 263 -23.29 9.43 2.75
CA ALA A 263 -23.09 10.69 2.02
C ALA A 263 -23.66 10.56 0.59
N ASP A 264 -24.44 11.56 0.15
CA ASP A 264 -25.10 11.52 -1.15
C ASP A 264 -24.14 11.82 -2.31
N ASN A 265 -23.00 12.46 -2.01
CA ASN A 265 -21.96 12.76 -2.98
C ASN A 265 -20.56 12.95 -2.37
N SER A 266 -19.55 13.01 -3.23
CA SER A 266 -18.14 13.19 -2.86
C SER A 266 -17.86 14.54 -2.16
N ALA A 267 -18.64 15.58 -2.42
CA ALA A 267 -18.42 16.90 -1.81
C ALA A 267 -18.78 16.91 -0.32
N GLU A 268 -19.84 16.22 0.09
CA GLU A 268 -20.21 16.05 1.50
C GLU A 268 -19.17 15.24 2.26
N SER A 269 -18.70 14.13 1.68
CA SER A 269 -17.62 13.33 2.28
C SER A 269 -16.34 14.16 2.44
N THR A 270 -16.01 14.98 1.44
CA THR A 270 -14.86 15.90 1.50
C THR A 270 -15.02 16.94 2.60
N ARG A 271 -16.21 17.55 2.72
CA ARG A 271 -16.48 18.55 3.75
C ARG A 271 -16.34 17.97 5.15
N TYR A 272 -16.94 16.80 5.40
CA TYR A 272 -16.80 16.15 6.70
C TYR A 272 -15.34 15.79 7.00
N ALA A 273 -14.58 15.31 6.02
CA ALA A 273 -13.17 15.01 6.20
C ALA A 273 -12.39 16.27 6.63
N ILE A 274 -12.66 17.42 6.01
CA ILE A 274 -12.07 18.72 6.39
C ILE A 274 -12.43 19.08 7.84
N GLU A 275 -13.71 19.03 8.20
CA GLU A 275 -14.18 19.36 9.56
C GLU A 275 -13.55 18.41 10.62
N ALA A 276 -13.42 17.13 10.29
CA ALA A 276 -12.74 16.15 11.15
C ALA A 276 -11.25 16.47 11.32
N ALA A 277 -10.58 16.91 10.25
CA ALA A 277 -9.18 17.34 10.32
C ALA A 277 -9.00 18.62 11.13
N GLU A 278 -9.88 19.62 10.96
CA GLU A 278 -9.85 20.84 11.78
C GLU A 278 -10.04 20.53 13.27
N PHE A 279 -10.91 19.57 13.59
CA PHE A 279 -11.03 19.06 14.96
C PHE A 279 -9.73 18.40 15.44
N MET A 280 -9.12 17.51 14.65
CA MET A 280 -7.87 16.85 15.01
C MET A 280 -6.72 17.86 15.19
N GLU A 281 -6.64 18.88 14.35
CA GLU A 281 -5.65 19.93 14.47
C GLU A 281 -5.86 20.74 15.77
N ARG A 282 -7.09 21.23 15.99
CA ARG A 282 -7.41 22.07 17.14
C ARG A 282 -7.25 21.35 18.46
N GLU A 283 -7.69 20.09 18.56
CA GLU A 283 -7.71 19.35 19.82
C GLU A 283 -6.44 18.52 20.05
N LEU A 284 -5.86 17.94 18.99
CA LEU A 284 -4.73 17.00 19.10
C LEU A 284 -3.40 17.60 18.61
N GLY A 285 -3.42 18.80 18.02
CA GLY A 285 -2.24 19.40 17.37
C GLY A 285 -1.77 18.59 16.16
N LEU A 286 -2.70 17.92 15.46
CA LEU A 286 -2.40 17.01 14.36
C LEU A 286 -2.78 17.64 13.01
N ALA A 287 -1.79 18.13 12.29
CA ALA A 287 -1.95 18.67 10.94
C ALA A 287 -2.21 17.54 9.94
N THR A 288 -3.36 17.57 9.27
CA THR A 288 -3.73 16.51 8.31
C THR A 288 -3.36 16.91 6.89
N VAL A 289 -2.54 16.08 6.24
CA VAL A 289 -2.19 16.20 4.81
C VAL A 289 -3.11 15.27 4.04
N PHE A 290 -4.03 15.86 3.27
CA PHE A 290 -5.03 15.12 2.50
C PHE A 290 -4.49 14.66 1.14
N LEU A 291 -4.62 13.38 0.85
CA LEU A 291 -4.12 12.74 -0.35
C LEU A 291 -5.29 12.22 -1.19
N LYS A 292 -5.17 12.24 -2.52
CA LYS A 292 -6.20 11.72 -3.43
C LYS A 292 -6.17 10.20 -3.55
N SER A 293 -5.06 9.55 -3.17
CA SER A 293 -4.90 8.11 -3.27
C SER A 293 -3.82 7.56 -2.32
N TYR A 294 -3.79 6.25 -2.15
CA TYR A 294 -2.72 5.57 -1.41
C TYR A 294 -1.40 5.47 -2.21
N SER A 295 -1.43 5.51 -3.55
CA SER A 295 -0.18 5.73 -4.31
C SER A 295 0.46 7.07 -3.99
N GLN A 296 -0.37 8.08 -3.77
CA GLN A 296 0.11 9.37 -3.33
C GLN A 296 0.78 9.24 -1.95
N LEU A 297 0.16 8.57 -0.99
CA LEU A 297 0.78 8.30 0.32
C LEU A 297 2.19 7.69 0.18
N ASN A 298 2.35 6.71 -0.70
CA ASN A 298 3.64 6.08 -0.99
C ASN A 298 4.67 7.09 -1.54
N GLN A 299 4.21 8.00 -2.39
CA GLN A 299 5.01 9.03 -3.02
C GLN A 299 5.48 10.08 -2.01
N VAL A 300 4.62 10.58 -1.11
CA VAL A 300 5.05 11.54 -0.06
C VAL A 300 6.19 10.96 0.74
N ILE A 301 6.02 9.75 1.29
CA ILE A 301 7.05 9.14 2.12
C ILE A 301 8.34 8.90 1.34
N SER A 302 8.23 8.52 0.05
CA SER A 302 9.39 8.39 -0.83
C SER A 302 10.10 9.73 -1.00
N ASP A 303 9.33 10.80 -1.19
CA ASP A 303 9.84 12.13 -1.47
C ASP A 303 10.42 12.81 -0.25
N LEU A 304 9.95 12.51 0.96
CA LEU A 304 10.63 12.93 2.19
C LEU A 304 12.09 12.46 2.23
N SER A 305 12.35 11.23 1.74
CA SER A 305 13.73 10.71 1.64
C SER A 305 14.55 11.47 0.61
N LEU A 306 13.97 11.75 -0.57
CA LEU A 306 14.63 12.53 -1.62
C LEU A 306 14.90 13.96 -1.16
N ALA A 307 13.95 14.57 -0.46
CA ALA A 307 14.05 15.93 0.04
C ALA A 307 15.16 16.10 1.08
N ILE A 308 15.37 15.11 1.95
CA ILE A 308 16.51 15.11 2.88
C ILE A 308 17.85 15.05 2.13
N GLU A 309 17.93 14.26 1.07
CA GLU A 309 19.19 14.03 0.34
C GLU A 309 19.49 15.11 -0.73
N GLU A 310 18.47 15.85 -1.16
CA GLU A 310 18.53 16.87 -2.23
C GLU A 310 17.87 18.19 -1.79
N GLN A 311 18.10 18.63 -0.55
CA GLN A 311 17.41 19.76 0.10
C GLN A 311 17.31 21.02 -0.77
N VAL A 312 18.37 21.40 -1.48
CA VAL A 312 18.40 22.62 -2.32
C VAL A 312 17.50 22.48 -3.55
N ARG A 313 17.43 21.29 -4.14
CA ARG A 313 16.67 21.02 -5.37
C ARG A 313 15.22 20.66 -5.07
N TYR A 314 14.93 20.22 -3.84
CA TYR A 314 13.62 19.88 -3.32
C TYR A 314 13.10 21.00 -2.39
N GLN A 315 12.85 22.16 -2.99
CA GLN A 315 12.23 23.34 -2.36
C GLN A 315 10.93 23.66 -3.12
N PRO A 316 9.98 24.42 -2.56
CA PRO A 316 8.83 24.91 -3.31
C PRO A 316 9.23 25.55 -4.66
N GLY A 317 8.64 25.08 -5.76
CA GLY A 317 9.00 25.49 -7.12
C GLY A 317 10.26 24.82 -7.72
N GLY A 318 10.99 24.03 -6.93
CA GLY A 318 12.19 23.30 -7.36
C GLY A 318 11.90 22.19 -8.38
N GLU A 319 12.92 21.82 -9.15
CA GLU A 319 12.79 20.81 -10.20
C GLU A 319 12.51 19.40 -9.67
N LEU A 320 12.89 19.10 -8.42
CA LEU A 320 12.66 17.79 -7.81
C LEU A 320 11.32 17.69 -7.08
N VAL A 321 10.54 18.77 -7.00
CA VAL A 321 9.18 18.67 -6.47
C VAL A 321 8.37 17.68 -7.30
N TYR A 322 7.58 16.84 -6.64
CA TYR A 322 6.84 15.74 -7.28
C TYR A 322 6.13 16.14 -8.56
N GLU A 323 5.36 17.24 -8.55
CA GLU A 323 4.57 17.66 -9.70
C GLU A 323 5.44 17.90 -10.94
N ASN A 324 6.57 18.61 -10.76
CA ASN A 324 7.51 18.90 -11.83
C ASN A 324 8.16 17.62 -12.36
N ARG A 325 8.56 16.71 -11.46
CA ARG A 325 9.12 15.41 -11.85
C ARG A 325 8.11 14.52 -12.55
N LEU A 326 6.87 14.49 -12.08
CA LEU A 326 5.79 13.71 -12.70
C LEU A 326 5.53 14.21 -14.11
N ARG A 327 5.35 15.52 -14.29
CA ARG A 327 5.11 16.14 -15.61
C ARG A 327 6.25 15.83 -16.57
N LYS A 328 7.49 16.10 -16.17
CA LYS A 328 8.70 15.81 -16.96
C LYS A 328 8.80 14.33 -17.32
N THR A 329 8.52 13.43 -16.37
CA THR A 329 8.61 11.99 -16.60
C THR A 329 7.52 11.52 -17.56
N LEU A 330 6.28 11.97 -17.38
CA LEU A 330 5.18 11.68 -18.29
C LEU A 330 5.49 12.20 -19.70
N ASP A 331 6.05 13.39 -19.84
CA ASP A 331 6.42 13.94 -21.14
C ASP A 331 7.44 13.07 -21.87
N VAL A 332 8.46 12.59 -21.17
CA VAL A 332 9.42 11.64 -21.73
C VAL A 332 8.73 10.33 -22.13
N CYS A 333 7.86 9.79 -21.28
CA CYS A 333 7.14 8.54 -21.57
C CYS A 333 6.21 8.67 -22.78
N TYR A 334 5.42 9.74 -22.86
CA TYR A 334 4.54 10.02 -24.01
C TYR A 334 5.35 10.22 -25.30
N SER A 335 6.49 10.92 -25.23
CA SER A 335 7.38 11.08 -26.38
C SER A 335 7.94 9.74 -26.88
N ARG A 336 8.38 8.85 -25.96
CA ARG A 336 8.93 7.53 -26.32
C ARG A 336 7.93 6.60 -27.00
N ILE A 337 6.65 6.74 -26.67
CA ILE A 337 5.58 5.97 -27.33
C ILE A 337 5.08 6.65 -28.61
N GLY A 338 5.70 7.75 -29.02
CA GLY A 338 5.43 8.43 -30.28
C GLY A 338 4.26 9.42 -30.25
N CYS A 339 3.83 9.88 -29.08
CA CYS A 339 2.95 11.05 -28.96
C CYS A 339 3.75 12.33 -29.17
N VAL A 340 3.19 13.28 -29.91
CA VAL A 340 3.76 14.64 -30.08
C VAL A 340 2.94 15.67 -29.30
N ASP A 341 3.59 16.73 -28.84
CA ASP A 341 2.96 17.84 -28.12
C ASP A 341 2.05 17.37 -26.97
N GLU A 342 0.78 17.73 -27.01
CA GLU A 342 -0.23 17.41 -26.00
C GLU A 342 -1.00 16.11 -26.27
N GLU A 343 -0.61 15.34 -27.29
CA GLU A 343 -1.23 14.06 -27.59
C GLU A 343 -1.06 13.09 -26.41
N GLN A 344 -2.12 12.35 -26.10
CA GLN A 344 -2.14 11.37 -25.01
C GLN A 344 -2.38 9.93 -25.52
N ILE A 345 -2.52 9.77 -26.84
CA ILE A 345 -2.72 8.48 -27.50
C ILE A 345 -1.91 8.53 -28.81
N PRO A 346 -0.98 7.60 -29.05
CA PRO A 346 -0.22 7.56 -30.29
C PRO A 346 -1.13 7.20 -31.46
N ARG A 347 -0.80 7.68 -32.67
CA ARG A 347 -1.61 7.49 -33.87
C ARG A 347 -0.79 6.89 -35.01
N GLY A 348 -1.50 6.28 -35.96
CA GLY A 348 -0.89 5.76 -37.19
C GLY A 348 0.29 4.81 -36.92
N PRO A 349 1.46 5.02 -37.55
CA PRO A 349 2.62 4.15 -37.36
C PRO A 349 3.16 4.10 -35.91
N ALA A 350 2.94 5.14 -35.10
CA ALA A 350 3.35 5.12 -33.70
C ALA A 350 2.50 4.14 -32.87
N ALA A 351 1.19 4.11 -33.13
CA ALA A 351 0.28 3.16 -32.48
C ALA A 351 0.63 1.70 -32.84
N GLU A 352 0.98 1.45 -34.11
CA GLU A 352 1.43 0.13 -34.59
C GLU A 352 2.73 -0.30 -33.90
N ARG A 353 3.74 0.57 -33.85
CA ARG A 353 5.00 0.27 -33.14
C ARG A 353 4.79 0.01 -31.65
N LEU A 354 3.91 0.77 -30.98
CA LEU A 354 3.63 0.56 -29.56
C LEU A 354 2.90 -0.78 -29.33
N HIS A 355 1.95 -1.14 -30.19
CA HIS A 355 1.29 -2.44 -30.17
C HIS A 355 2.29 -3.58 -30.30
N ASP A 356 3.19 -3.51 -31.28
CA ASP A 356 4.22 -4.53 -31.51
C ASP A 356 5.21 -4.62 -30.34
N LYS A 357 5.63 -3.47 -29.78
CA LYS A 357 6.46 -3.43 -28.56
C LYS A 357 5.79 -4.12 -27.38
N LEU A 358 4.50 -3.85 -27.14
CA LEU A 358 3.74 -4.51 -26.07
C LEU A 358 3.61 -6.02 -26.32
N TYR A 359 3.34 -6.44 -27.57
CA TYR A 359 3.25 -7.84 -27.93
C TYR A 359 4.59 -8.57 -27.75
N ALA A 360 5.69 -7.95 -28.16
CA ALA A 360 7.04 -8.47 -27.96
C ALA A 360 7.38 -8.57 -26.47
N ALA A 361 7.08 -7.54 -25.67
CA ALA A 361 7.33 -7.54 -24.23
C ALA A 361 6.50 -8.60 -23.48
N LEU A 362 5.26 -8.87 -23.93
CA LEU A 362 4.42 -9.93 -23.41
C LEU A 362 5.06 -11.33 -23.58
N HIS A 363 5.75 -11.55 -24.71
CA HIS A 363 6.33 -12.84 -25.13
C HIS A 363 7.85 -12.95 -24.97
N ALA A 364 8.52 -11.92 -24.44
CA ALA A 364 9.96 -11.97 -24.17
C ALA A 364 10.33 -13.13 -23.23
N GLU A 365 11.60 -13.50 -23.16
CA GLU A 365 12.07 -14.61 -22.30
C GLU A 365 11.66 -14.43 -20.83
N ASN A 366 11.75 -13.19 -20.33
CA ASN A 366 11.28 -12.80 -18.99
C ASN A 366 9.89 -12.11 -19.01
N GLY A 367 9.17 -12.22 -20.12
CA GLY A 367 7.84 -11.66 -20.29
C GLY A 367 6.76 -12.49 -19.57
N PRO A 368 5.59 -11.90 -19.28
CA PRO A 368 4.53 -12.55 -18.52
C PRO A 368 4.07 -13.92 -19.07
N VAL A 369 4.00 -14.10 -20.39
CA VAL A 369 3.61 -15.40 -20.98
C VAL A 369 4.66 -16.46 -20.69
N SER A 370 5.94 -16.14 -20.88
CA SER A 370 7.05 -17.06 -20.65
C SER A 370 7.16 -17.47 -19.18
N VAL A 371 7.01 -16.50 -18.27
CA VAL A 371 6.98 -16.77 -16.82
C VAL A 371 5.78 -17.63 -16.44
N LEU A 372 4.58 -17.34 -16.95
CA LEU A 372 3.40 -18.16 -16.68
C LEU A 372 3.55 -19.59 -17.22
N ARG A 373 4.10 -19.78 -18.42
CA ARG A 373 4.39 -21.12 -18.99
C ARG A 373 5.34 -21.91 -18.09
N ARG A 374 6.41 -21.28 -17.63
CA ARG A 374 7.38 -21.89 -16.71
C ARG A 374 6.73 -22.32 -15.40
N LEU A 375 5.87 -21.48 -14.82
CA LEU A 375 5.29 -21.72 -13.49
C LEU A 375 4.07 -22.66 -13.50
N SER A 376 3.27 -22.63 -14.57
CA SER A 376 1.97 -23.34 -14.65
C SER A 376 1.94 -24.51 -15.64
N GLY A 377 2.96 -24.66 -16.48
CA GLY A 377 3.05 -25.64 -17.56
C GLY A 377 2.55 -25.11 -18.91
N GLU A 378 3.22 -25.51 -20.00
CA GLU A 378 2.98 -24.97 -21.36
C GLU A 378 1.54 -25.12 -21.86
N SER A 379 0.85 -26.19 -21.46
CA SER A 379 -0.50 -26.53 -21.95
C SER A 379 -1.61 -25.59 -21.48
N ARG A 380 -1.35 -24.68 -20.53
CA ARG A 380 -2.37 -23.78 -19.96
C ARG A 380 -2.46 -22.41 -20.62
N THR A 381 -1.45 -22.01 -21.40
CA THR A 381 -1.37 -20.65 -21.98
C THR A 381 -1.28 -20.67 -23.51
N GLY A 382 -2.22 -19.99 -24.17
CA GLY A 382 -2.32 -19.90 -25.63
C GLY A 382 -3.00 -21.10 -26.31
N GLY A 383 -3.37 -20.93 -27.58
CA GLY A 383 -4.10 -21.93 -28.38
C GLY A 383 -5.62 -21.71 -28.42
N ARG A 384 -6.34 -22.53 -29.20
CA ARG A 384 -7.79 -22.39 -29.43
C ARG A 384 -8.61 -22.58 -28.14
N ASP A 385 -8.13 -23.44 -27.25
CA ASP A 385 -8.78 -23.80 -25.98
C ASP A 385 -8.02 -23.32 -24.74
N GLY A 386 -6.91 -22.58 -24.92
CA GLY A 386 -6.04 -22.12 -23.83
C GLY A 386 -6.34 -20.72 -23.31
N GLU A 387 -5.72 -20.35 -22.20
CA GLU A 387 -5.81 -19.00 -21.64
C GLU A 387 -5.08 -18.00 -22.54
N ASN A 388 -5.82 -17.02 -23.07
CA ASN A 388 -5.24 -15.94 -23.86
C ASN A 388 -4.94 -14.76 -22.97
N LEU A 389 -3.80 -14.13 -23.23
CA LEU A 389 -3.22 -13.09 -22.40
C LEU A 389 -2.88 -11.86 -23.25
N ALA A 390 -3.02 -10.67 -22.67
CA ALA A 390 -2.64 -9.43 -23.33
C ALA A 390 -2.21 -8.34 -22.34
N LEU A 391 -1.27 -7.51 -22.76
CA LEU A 391 -0.85 -6.32 -22.02
C LEU A 391 -1.68 -5.10 -22.42
N PHE A 392 -2.02 -4.26 -21.45
CA PHE A 392 -2.64 -2.96 -21.65
C PHE A 392 -1.84 -1.92 -20.87
N LEU A 393 -1.43 -0.85 -21.56
CA LEU A 393 -0.61 0.22 -21.00
C LEU A 393 -1.50 1.41 -20.65
N TRP A 394 -1.50 1.80 -19.37
CA TRP A 394 -2.21 2.95 -18.85
C TRP A 394 -1.22 3.98 -18.33
N LEU A 395 -1.29 5.21 -18.82
CA LEU A 395 -0.42 6.31 -18.36
C LEU A 395 -1.24 7.42 -17.72
N GLY A 396 -0.64 8.13 -16.78
CA GLY A 396 -1.23 9.32 -16.17
C GLY A 396 -1.55 10.38 -17.21
N CYS A 397 -2.69 11.05 -17.06
CA CYS A 397 -3.01 12.23 -17.85
C CYS A 397 -2.03 13.36 -17.50
N ARG A 398 -1.58 14.11 -18.51
CA ARG A 398 -0.68 15.27 -18.33
C ARG A 398 -1.35 16.47 -17.65
N ARG A 399 -2.69 16.50 -17.64
CA ARG A 399 -3.49 17.66 -17.22
C ARG A 399 -4.34 17.42 -15.99
N THR A 400 -4.77 16.17 -15.79
CA THR A 400 -5.74 15.82 -14.75
C THR A 400 -5.22 14.63 -13.94
N TYR A 401 -5.82 14.41 -12.78
CA TYR A 401 -5.51 13.27 -11.93
C TYR A 401 -6.29 12.02 -12.39
N ALA A 402 -5.89 11.49 -13.55
CA ALA A 402 -6.57 10.41 -14.24
C ALA A 402 -5.57 9.50 -14.98
N LEU A 403 -6.03 8.35 -15.45
CA LEU A 403 -5.30 7.44 -16.33
C LEU A 403 -5.92 7.40 -17.72
N ASN A 404 -5.08 7.28 -18.74
CA ASN A 404 -5.47 7.04 -20.11
C ASN A 404 -5.05 5.63 -20.51
N LEU A 405 -5.94 4.86 -21.15
CA LEU A 405 -5.54 3.65 -21.84
C LEU A 405 -4.84 4.05 -23.14
N VAL A 406 -3.55 3.79 -23.25
CA VAL A 406 -2.74 4.31 -24.35
C VAL A 406 -2.54 3.27 -25.45
N ALA A 407 -2.42 1.99 -25.10
CA ALA A 407 -2.36 0.89 -26.07
C ALA A 407 -2.63 -0.48 -25.44
N SER A 408 -2.81 -1.47 -26.32
CA SER A 408 -2.97 -2.88 -25.98
C SER A 408 -2.14 -3.76 -26.92
N SER A 409 -1.67 -4.91 -26.44
CA SER A 409 -1.07 -5.95 -27.28
C SER A 409 -2.12 -6.85 -27.97
N ALA A 410 -3.41 -6.67 -27.69
CA ALA A 410 -4.49 -7.48 -28.29
C ALA A 410 -5.16 -6.81 -29.48
N TYR A 411 -5.29 -5.49 -29.45
CA TYR A 411 -5.99 -4.72 -30.48
C TYR A 411 -5.21 -3.45 -30.80
N LEU A 412 -5.19 -3.10 -32.09
CA LEU A 412 -4.63 -1.84 -32.55
C LEU A 412 -5.69 -0.75 -32.53
N HIS A 413 -5.48 0.28 -31.72
CA HIS A 413 -6.32 1.47 -31.69
C HIS A 413 -5.84 2.46 -32.75
N ARG A 414 -6.46 2.43 -33.94
CA ARG A 414 -6.11 3.36 -35.03
C ARG A 414 -6.67 4.77 -34.83
N GLU A 415 -7.82 4.84 -34.17
CA GLU A 415 -8.55 6.09 -33.98
C GLU A 415 -8.78 6.37 -32.47
N PRO A 416 -8.58 7.61 -31.99
CA PRO A 416 -8.74 7.94 -30.57
C PRO A 416 -10.14 7.62 -30.02
N TRP A 417 -11.19 7.84 -30.83
CA TRP A 417 -12.58 7.56 -30.43
C TRP A 417 -12.85 6.09 -30.15
N SER A 418 -12.01 5.17 -30.65
CA SER A 418 -12.14 3.73 -30.40
C SER A 418 -11.84 3.36 -28.94
N ILE A 419 -11.19 4.25 -28.20
CA ILE A 419 -10.94 4.12 -26.77
C ILE A 419 -12.07 4.84 -26.04
N ARG A 420 -13.15 4.09 -25.75
CA ARG A 420 -14.39 4.59 -25.12
C ARG A 420 -14.18 5.23 -23.73
N TRP A 421 -13.00 5.11 -23.16
CA TRP A 421 -12.61 5.48 -21.79
C TRP A 421 -11.31 6.29 -21.83
N TRP A 422 -11.32 7.38 -22.60
CA TRP A 422 -10.13 8.17 -22.90
C TRP A 422 -9.40 8.62 -21.64
N GLU A 423 -10.13 9.09 -20.63
CA GLU A 423 -9.61 9.53 -19.34
C GLU A 423 -10.43 8.88 -18.22
N GLN A 424 -9.75 8.17 -17.32
CA GLN A 424 -10.35 7.50 -16.17
C GLN A 424 -9.83 8.17 -14.88
N PRO A 425 -10.67 8.93 -14.16
CA PRO A 425 -10.28 9.54 -12.90
C PRO A 425 -9.68 8.52 -11.94
N ILE A 426 -8.60 8.89 -11.25
CA ILE A 426 -8.03 8.04 -10.21
C ILE A 426 -8.84 8.24 -8.93
N ASP A 427 -9.83 7.39 -8.75
CA ASP A 427 -10.73 7.39 -7.61
C ASP A 427 -10.87 5.98 -7.00
N ARG A 428 -11.48 5.94 -5.82
CA ARG A 428 -11.69 4.73 -5.02
C ARG A 428 -12.72 3.78 -5.64
N ASP A 429 -13.74 4.34 -6.26
CA ASP A 429 -14.95 3.62 -6.69
C ASP A 429 -14.85 3.16 -8.14
N SER A 430 -13.69 3.36 -8.76
CA SER A 430 -13.43 2.98 -10.13
C SER A 430 -13.64 1.49 -10.33
N THR A 431 -14.38 1.16 -11.38
CA THR A 431 -14.54 -0.24 -11.81
C THR A 431 -13.36 -0.73 -12.65
N ILE A 432 -12.41 0.16 -12.97
CA ILE A 432 -11.24 -0.13 -13.79
C ILE A 432 -10.10 -0.62 -12.89
N VAL A 433 -9.71 -1.88 -13.04
CA VAL A 433 -8.68 -2.52 -12.21
C VAL A 433 -7.32 -1.79 -12.27
N ALA A 434 -6.97 -1.22 -13.44
CA ALA A 434 -5.76 -0.39 -13.59
C ALA A 434 -5.81 0.86 -12.70
N VAL A 435 -6.95 1.53 -12.66
CA VAL A 435 -7.19 2.70 -11.80
C VAL A 435 -7.10 2.28 -10.34
N ASN A 436 -7.73 1.19 -9.94
CA ASN A 436 -7.68 0.69 -8.58
C ASN A 436 -6.25 0.38 -8.12
N ALA A 437 -5.41 -0.18 -9.00
CA ALA A 437 -4.01 -0.45 -8.68
C ALA A 437 -3.24 0.85 -8.39
N ILE A 438 -3.52 1.93 -9.14
CA ILE A 438 -2.95 3.25 -8.89
C ILE A 438 -3.57 3.90 -7.67
N TYR A 439 -4.89 3.84 -7.48
CA TYR A 439 -5.53 4.39 -6.30
C TYR A 439 -4.97 3.75 -5.03
N MET A 440 -4.85 2.41 -5.00
CA MET A 440 -4.31 1.67 -3.84
C MET A 440 -2.78 1.70 -3.76
N GLY A 441 -2.08 2.08 -4.83
CA GLY A 441 -0.62 2.07 -4.90
C GLY A 441 -0.01 0.68 -4.69
N THR A 442 -0.69 -0.38 -5.14
CA THR A 442 -0.25 -1.77 -4.98
C THR A 442 -0.69 -2.63 -6.18
N ASN A 443 -0.13 -3.83 -6.25
CA ASN A 443 -0.50 -4.82 -7.25
C ASN A 443 -1.90 -5.38 -6.95
N ILE A 444 -2.76 -5.45 -7.97
CA ILE A 444 -4.13 -5.96 -7.82
C ILE A 444 -4.37 -7.08 -8.82
N ALA A 445 -4.95 -8.18 -8.36
CA ALA A 445 -5.57 -9.18 -9.22
C ALA A 445 -7.08 -9.18 -8.94
N ALA A 446 -7.89 -9.05 -9.99
CA ALA A 446 -9.34 -8.97 -9.86
C ALA A 446 -10.04 -9.64 -11.05
N ASN A 447 -11.18 -10.26 -10.76
CA ASN A 447 -12.07 -10.79 -11.79
C ASN A 447 -12.99 -9.68 -12.31
N LEU A 448 -13.29 -9.71 -13.60
CA LEU A 448 -14.28 -8.82 -14.19
C LEU A 448 -15.69 -9.40 -13.99
N PRO A 449 -16.68 -8.58 -13.62
CA PRO A 449 -18.05 -9.03 -13.49
C PRO A 449 -18.57 -9.55 -14.84
N SER A 450 -19.32 -10.64 -14.78
CA SER A 450 -19.99 -11.21 -15.95
C SER A 450 -21.13 -10.27 -16.39
N ALA A 451 -20.87 -9.43 -17.39
CA ALA A 451 -21.88 -8.57 -17.99
C ALA A 451 -22.54 -9.28 -19.19
N PRO A 452 -23.83 -9.02 -19.49
CA PRO A 452 -24.44 -9.43 -20.75
C PRO A 452 -23.71 -8.76 -21.91
N GLY A 453 -23.20 -9.55 -22.85
CA GLY A 453 -22.28 -9.11 -23.90
C GLY A 453 -20.87 -9.68 -23.67
N VAL A 454 -20.28 -10.25 -24.72
CA VAL A 454 -19.03 -11.03 -24.62
C VAL A 454 -17.86 -10.12 -24.26
N LYS A 455 -17.57 -9.96 -22.97
CA LYS A 455 -16.25 -9.52 -22.52
C LYS A 455 -15.29 -10.68 -22.76
N VAL A 456 -14.37 -10.49 -23.69
CA VAL A 456 -13.30 -11.46 -24.00
C VAL A 456 -12.46 -11.72 -22.75
N TRP A 457 -12.21 -10.68 -21.95
CA TRP A 457 -11.42 -10.74 -20.72
C TRP A 457 -12.30 -11.07 -19.51
N ARG A 458 -11.79 -11.92 -18.61
CA ARG A 458 -12.45 -12.36 -17.37
C ARG A 458 -11.64 -12.02 -16.13
N GLY A 459 -10.33 -11.85 -16.25
CA GLY A 459 -9.45 -11.53 -15.14
C GLY A 459 -8.40 -10.50 -15.54
N ILE A 460 -7.97 -9.68 -14.58
CA ILE A 460 -6.95 -8.67 -14.76
C ILE A 460 -5.97 -8.72 -13.60
N MET A 461 -4.67 -8.76 -13.91
CA MET A 461 -3.59 -8.42 -12.98
C MET A 461 -3.05 -7.04 -13.35
N ALA A 462 -3.10 -6.08 -12.43
CA ALA A 462 -2.66 -4.70 -12.63
C ALA A 462 -1.48 -4.37 -11.70
N CYS A 463 -0.47 -3.69 -12.26
CA CYS A 463 0.74 -3.29 -11.56
C CYS A 463 1.00 -1.79 -11.78
N PRO A 464 1.25 -1.00 -10.72
CA PRO A 464 1.74 0.37 -10.86
C PRO A 464 3.10 0.43 -11.57
N ILE A 465 3.22 1.36 -12.52
CA ILE A 465 4.45 1.67 -13.24
C ILE A 465 5.19 2.76 -12.48
N VAL A 466 6.38 2.41 -11.97
CA VAL A 466 7.27 3.32 -11.28
C VAL A 466 8.52 3.56 -12.14
N MET A 467 8.75 4.82 -12.48
CA MET A 467 9.96 5.29 -13.16
C MET A 467 10.96 5.79 -12.14
N ASN A 468 12.24 5.53 -12.41
CA ASN A 468 13.34 5.85 -11.49
C ASN A 468 14.39 6.72 -12.19
N SER A 469 15.05 7.57 -11.41
CA SER A 469 16.27 8.30 -11.79
C SER A 469 16.15 9.21 -13.01
N MET A 470 14.97 9.80 -13.22
CA MET A 470 14.69 10.67 -14.37
C MET A 470 15.19 12.11 -14.18
N SER A 471 15.24 12.56 -12.93
CA SER A 471 15.60 13.92 -12.52
C SER A 471 16.74 13.97 -11.49
N SER A 472 16.95 12.90 -10.70
CA SER A 472 18.15 12.75 -9.87
C SER A 472 18.71 11.32 -9.90
N LYS A 473 20.04 11.20 -9.89
CA LYS A 473 20.75 9.91 -9.80
C LYS A 473 21.03 9.47 -8.35
N LYS A 474 20.57 10.24 -7.35
CA LYS A 474 20.77 9.89 -5.94
C LYS A 474 20.10 8.56 -5.61
N SER A 475 20.81 7.76 -4.82
CA SER A 475 20.37 6.43 -4.40
C SER A 475 20.85 6.14 -3.00
N ILE A 476 20.08 5.34 -2.26
CA ILE A 476 20.46 4.75 -0.98
C ILE A 476 20.67 3.26 -1.19
N ASN A 477 21.87 2.75 -0.91
CA ASN A 477 22.25 1.34 -1.13
C ASN A 477 21.90 0.83 -2.55
N GLY A 478 22.16 1.66 -3.57
CA GLY A 478 21.85 1.34 -4.96
C GLY A 478 20.36 1.43 -5.34
N VAL A 479 19.46 1.73 -4.39
CA VAL A 479 18.05 1.97 -4.66
C VAL A 479 17.83 3.46 -4.96
N PRO A 480 17.32 3.84 -6.15
CA PRO A 480 17.04 5.23 -6.47
C PRO A 480 16.08 5.91 -5.48
N LEU A 481 16.38 7.17 -5.16
CA LEU A 481 15.47 8.02 -4.37
C LEU A 481 14.48 8.76 -5.25
N ASP A 482 14.91 9.14 -6.44
CA ASP A 482 14.03 9.72 -7.45
C ASP A 482 13.19 8.60 -8.08
N THR A 483 12.01 8.40 -7.52
CA THR A 483 11.01 7.45 -7.99
C THR A 483 9.67 8.15 -8.18
N VAL A 484 8.99 7.90 -9.30
CA VAL A 484 7.70 8.53 -9.63
C VAL A 484 6.76 7.46 -10.19
N THR A 485 5.54 7.37 -9.64
CA THR A 485 4.48 6.51 -10.21
C THR A 485 3.79 7.24 -11.36
N ILE A 486 3.78 6.66 -12.56
CA ILE A 486 3.34 7.35 -13.78
C ILE A 486 2.11 6.75 -14.45
N GLY A 487 1.60 5.62 -13.96
CA GLY A 487 0.54 4.88 -14.62
C GLY A 487 0.52 3.42 -14.18
N ALA A 488 -0.26 2.58 -14.85
CA ALA A 488 -0.36 1.15 -14.58
C ALA A 488 -0.16 0.34 -15.87
N ILE A 489 0.31 -0.89 -15.73
CA ILE A 489 0.24 -1.90 -16.79
C ILE A 489 -0.64 -3.05 -16.31
N THR A 490 -1.47 -3.58 -17.19
CA THR A 490 -2.31 -4.72 -16.86
C THR A 490 -2.06 -5.90 -17.77
N LEU A 491 -2.06 -7.10 -17.18
CA LEU A 491 -2.14 -8.37 -17.87
C LEU A 491 -3.59 -8.84 -17.79
N ASN A 492 -4.29 -8.81 -18.93
CA ASN A 492 -5.66 -9.26 -19.05
C ASN A 492 -5.66 -10.72 -19.47
N SER A 493 -6.54 -11.51 -18.84
CA SER A 493 -6.73 -12.92 -19.11
C SER A 493 -8.17 -13.22 -19.54
N THR A 494 -8.34 -14.15 -20.47
CA THR A 494 -9.65 -14.72 -20.81
C THR A 494 -10.23 -15.62 -19.73
N HIS A 495 -9.46 -15.93 -18.68
CA HIS A 495 -9.88 -16.67 -17.51
C HIS A 495 -9.88 -15.79 -16.25
N TYR A 496 -10.54 -16.27 -15.20
CA TYR A 496 -10.50 -15.64 -13.88
C TYR A 496 -9.08 -15.73 -13.30
N VAL A 497 -8.69 -14.71 -12.53
CA VAL A 497 -7.35 -14.58 -11.92
C VAL A 497 -7.42 -14.48 -10.39
N ASP A 498 -8.59 -14.23 -9.83
CA ASP A 498 -8.84 -14.19 -8.38
C ASP A 498 -9.77 -15.34 -7.96
N ARG A 499 -9.46 -16.02 -6.86
CA ARG A 499 -10.26 -17.11 -6.31
C ARG A 499 -11.51 -16.63 -5.55
N ARG A 500 -11.52 -15.39 -5.06
CA ARG A 500 -12.59 -14.86 -4.20
C ARG A 500 -13.94 -14.82 -4.89
N ASP A 501 -13.94 -14.58 -6.20
CA ASP A 501 -15.15 -14.37 -7.00
C ASP A 501 -15.38 -15.47 -8.04
N LEU A 502 -14.91 -16.69 -7.77
CA LEU A 502 -15.05 -17.81 -8.72
C LEU A 502 -16.48 -18.34 -8.74
N PRO A 503 -17.11 -18.50 -9.92
CA PRO A 503 -18.27 -19.34 -10.05
C PRO A 503 -17.91 -20.81 -9.74
N ALA A 504 -18.87 -21.59 -9.26
CA ALA A 504 -18.67 -23.00 -8.88
C ALA A 504 -18.03 -23.89 -9.97
N ASN A 505 -18.14 -23.50 -11.25
CA ASN A 505 -17.57 -24.19 -12.41
C ASN A 505 -16.42 -23.39 -13.07
N GLY A 506 -15.71 -22.54 -12.32
CA GLY A 506 -14.62 -21.72 -12.85
C GLY A 506 -13.50 -22.58 -13.45
N GLY A 507 -13.24 -22.40 -14.75
CA GLY A 507 -12.24 -23.17 -15.51
C GLY A 507 -10.80 -23.02 -14.98
N HIS A 508 -9.90 -23.85 -15.53
CA HIS A 508 -8.49 -23.90 -15.13
C HIS A 508 -7.69 -22.71 -15.69
N SER A 509 -7.47 -21.66 -14.89
CA SER A 509 -6.50 -20.59 -15.21
C SER A 509 -5.08 -20.97 -14.76
N ALA A 510 -4.09 -20.67 -15.59
CA ALA A 510 -2.67 -20.66 -15.26
C ALA A 510 -2.39 -19.73 -14.07
N VAL A 511 -3.01 -18.54 -14.04
CA VAL A 511 -2.84 -17.54 -12.97
C VAL A 511 -3.44 -18.04 -11.65
N LEU A 512 -4.63 -18.65 -11.67
CA LEU A 512 -5.26 -19.17 -10.45
C LEU A 512 -4.50 -20.34 -9.82
N ALA A 513 -3.69 -21.04 -10.61
CA ALA A 513 -2.89 -22.17 -10.14
C ALA A 513 -1.67 -21.73 -9.32
N LEU A 514 -1.26 -20.47 -9.43
CA LEU A 514 -0.07 -19.95 -8.77
C LEU A 514 -0.26 -19.83 -7.26
N ASP A 515 0.84 -20.02 -6.53
CA ASP A 515 0.93 -19.57 -5.14
C ASP A 515 1.30 -18.07 -5.05
N ALA A 516 1.52 -17.57 -3.83
CA ALA A 516 1.82 -16.16 -3.61
C ALA A 516 3.18 -15.72 -4.17
N GLU A 517 4.20 -16.57 -4.09
CA GLU A 517 5.56 -16.26 -4.55
C GLU A 517 5.61 -16.25 -6.08
N GLN A 518 4.98 -17.25 -6.68
CA GLN A 518 4.78 -17.35 -8.13
C GLN A 518 3.95 -16.19 -8.68
N THR A 519 2.93 -15.74 -7.95
CA THR A 519 2.13 -14.56 -8.33
C THR A 519 2.98 -13.28 -8.31
N ASP A 520 3.82 -13.09 -7.28
CA ASP A 520 4.74 -11.95 -7.20
C ASP A 520 5.78 -11.96 -8.34
N GLU A 521 6.23 -13.15 -8.77
CA GLU A 521 7.09 -13.32 -9.94
C GLU A 521 6.42 -12.87 -11.23
N VAL A 522 5.15 -13.21 -11.43
CA VAL A 522 4.35 -12.74 -12.58
C VAL A 522 4.18 -11.22 -12.52
N PHE A 523 3.84 -10.62 -11.37
CA PHE A 523 3.78 -9.16 -11.25
C PHE A 523 5.12 -8.49 -11.58
N THR A 524 6.24 -9.12 -11.18
CA THR A 524 7.59 -8.63 -11.52
C THR A 524 7.81 -8.63 -13.03
N SER A 525 7.41 -9.69 -13.74
CA SER A 525 7.50 -9.77 -15.20
C SER A 525 6.63 -8.72 -15.91
N ILE A 526 5.44 -8.43 -15.38
CA ILE A 526 4.54 -7.39 -15.88
C ILE A 526 5.19 -6.01 -15.73
N ALA A 527 5.78 -5.71 -14.56
CA ALA A 527 6.48 -4.45 -14.32
C ALA A 527 7.73 -4.29 -15.22
N GLN A 528 8.46 -5.38 -15.47
CA GLN A 528 9.59 -5.40 -16.40
C GLN A 528 9.16 -5.13 -17.85
N ALA A 529 8.03 -5.72 -18.29
CA ALA A 529 7.47 -5.46 -19.60
C ALA A 529 7.12 -3.97 -19.79
N ALA A 530 6.52 -3.32 -18.79
CA ALA A 530 6.28 -1.87 -18.83
C ALA A 530 7.57 -1.07 -18.97
N LYS A 531 8.63 -1.42 -18.22
CA LYS A 531 9.93 -0.76 -18.32
C LYS A 531 10.54 -0.94 -19.70
N ALA A 532 10.50 -2.13 -20.29
CA ALA A 532 11.02 -2.38 -21.63
C ALA A 532 10.30 -1.50 -22.67
N VAL A 533 8.97 -1.42 -22.59
CA VAL A 533 8.17 -0.59 -23.51
C VAL A 533 8.45 0.91 -23.36
N LEU A 534 8.76 1.38 -22.14
CA LEU A 534 8.92 2.80 -21.82
C LEU A 534 10.37 3.29 -21.74
N SER A 535 11.38 2.43 -21.80
CA SER A 535 12.80 2.82 -21.64
C SER A 535 13.56 3.00 -22.96
N GLU A 536 13.06 2.41 -24.04
CA GLU A 536 13.56 2.53 -25.42
C GLU A 536 12.76 3.55 -26.23
#